data_AF-A0A955LLW6-F1
#
_entry.id   AF-A0A955LLW6-F1
#
_cell.length_a   1.000
_cell.length_b   1.000
_cell.length_c   1.000
_cell.angle_alpha   90.00
_cell.angle_beta   90.00
_cell.angle_gamma   90.00
#
_symmetry.space_group_name_H-M   'P 1'
#
loop_
_entity.id
_entity.type
_entity.pdbx_description
1 polymer ?
#
loop_
_entity_poly.entity_id
_entity_poly.type
_entity_poly.pdbx_seq_one_letter_code
_entity_poly.pdbx_strand_id
1 'polypeptide(L)'
;MADNVYFQPPTNIELSYPCIIYKRDRAATRFADNIPYKDAKGYQITVIDANPDSEIPDKVAVLPMCMFDRFFPADNLNHFVYNIFF
;
A
#
# COMPACT_ATOMS: atom_id res chain seq x y z
N MET A 1 0.13 -16.71 4.81
CA MET A 1 1.04 -15.94 3.94
C MET A 1 0.19 -15.44 2.78
N ALA A 2 0.32 -14.17 2.39
CA ALA A 2 -0.42 -13.65 1.24
C ALA A 2 0.39 -13.98 -0.02
N ASP A 3 0.04 -15.07 -0.71
CA ASP A 3 0.75 -15.53 -1.91
C ASP A 3 0.52 -14.63 -3.14
N ASN A 4 -0.42 -13.69 -3.05
CA ASN A 4 -0.85 -12.85 -4.17
C ASN A 4 -0.40 -11.40 -4.00
N VAL A 5 0.73 -11.04 -4.60
CA VAL A 5 1.24 -9.66 -4.62
C VAL A 5 1.20 -9.13 -6.05
N TYR A 6 0.50 -8.01 -6.26
CA TYR A 6 0.31 -7.42 -7.58
C TYR A 6 0.91 -6.02 -7.67
N PHE A 7 1.77 -5.80 -8.67
CA PHE A 7 2.29 -4.48 -8.98
C PHE A 7 1.48 -3.83 -10.08
N GLN A 8 0.77 -2.74 -9.73
CA GLN A 8 -0.06 -1.98 -10.67
C GLN A 8 -0.97 -2.87 -11.56
N PRO A 9 -1.77 -3.79 -10.98
CA PRO A 9 -2.63 -4.65 -11.77
C PRO A 9 -3.65 -3.79 -12.55
N PRO A 10 -3.89 -4.05 -13.84
CA PRO A 10 -5.06 -3.53 -14.52
C PRO A 10 -6.36 -4.01 -13.85
N THR A 11 -7.43 -3.23 -13.98
CA THR A 11 -8.74 -3.49 -13.34
C THR A 11 -9.38 -4.83 -13.77
N ASN A 12 -8.88 -5.46 -14.84
CA ASN A 12 -9.49 -6.64 -15.47
C ASN A 12 -8.85 -7.97 -15.01
N ILE A 13 -8.08 -7.99 -13.93
CA ILE A 13 -7.52 -9.23 -13.38
C ILE A 13 -8.42 -9.73 -12.25
N GLU A 14 -8.77 -11.01 -12.29
CA GLU A 14 -9.38 -11.70 -11.16
C GLU A 14 -8.36 -11.76 -10.01
N LEU A 15 -8.51 -10.86 -9.03
CA LEU A 15 -7.68 -10.82 -7.84
C LEU A 15 -8.08 -11.97 -6.91
N SER A 16 -7.11 -12.79 -6.52
CA SER A 16 -7.32 -13.83 -5.51
C SER A 16 -7.02 -13.27 -4.12
N TYR A 17 -8.02 -13.27 -3.24
CA TYR A 17 -7.89 -12.76 -1.88
C TYR A 17 -7.41 -13.85 -0.90
N PRO A 18 -6.57 -13.52 0.09
CA PRO A 18 -6.01 -12.19 0.38
C PRO A 18 -4.91 -11.77 -0.60
N CYS A 19 -4.89 -10.49 -0.98
CA CYS A 19 -3.86 -9.95 -1.88
C CYS A 19 -3.30 -8.61 -1.41
N ILE A 20 -2.08 -8.33 -1.87
CA ILE A 20 -1.38 -7.07 -1.61
C ILE A 20 -1.14 -6.41 -2.96
N ILE A 21 -1.76 -5.26 -3.16
CA ILE A 21 -1.54 -4.43 -4.33
C ILE A 21 -0.56 -3.34 -3.94
N TYR A 22 0.47 -3.12 -4.73
CA TYR A 22 1.33 -1.97 -4.54
C TYR A 22 1.49 -1.22 -5.85
N LYS A 23 1.54 0.10 -5.75
CA LYS A 23 1.73 1.00 -6.88
C LYS A 23 2.74 2.07 -6.51
N ARG A 24 3.47 2.56 -7.51
CA ARG A 24 4.31 3.73 -7.33
C ARG A 24 3.40 4.96 -7.20
N ASP A 25 3.53 5.67 -6.10
CA ASP A 25 2.82 6.93 -5.88
C ASP A 25 3.77 8.12 -6.14
N ARG A 26 3.31 9.35 -5.95
CA ARG A 26 4.18 10.52 -6.05
C ARG A 26 5.22 10.44 -4.95
N ALA A 27 6.49 10.50 -5.37
CA ALA A 27 7.60 10.79 -4.48
C ALA A 27 7.26 12.06 -3.68
N ALA A 28 7.28 11.97 -2.35
CA ALA A 28 7.14 13.14 -1.50
C ALA A 28 8.42 13.98 -1.62
N THR A 29 8.51 14.80 -2.67
CA THR A 29 9.51 15.85 -2.75
C THR A 29 9.17 16.86 -1.64
N ARG A 30 9.75 16.72 -0.45
CA ARG A 30 9.72 17.80 0.53
C ARG A 30 10.49 18.97 -0.07
N PHE A 31 9.76 19.98 -0.53
CA PHE A 31 10.31 21.28 -0.85
C PHE A 31 10.68 21.97 0.46
N ALA A 32 11.90 21.74 0.93
CA ALA A 32 12.55 22.63 1.89
C ALA A 32 13.46 23.54 1.05
N ASP A 33 13.13 24.82 0.98
CA ASP A 33 13.97 25.89 0.43
C ASP A 33 14.75 25.56 -0.86
N ASN A 34 14.10 25.79 -2.00
CA ASN A 34 14.71 26.00 -3.32
C ASN A 34 15.59 24.89 -3.93
N ILE A 35 15.76 23.73 -3.27
CA ILE A 35 16.55 22.62 -3.80
C ILE A 35 15.80 21.30 -3.52
N PRO A 36 15.53 20.43 -4.52
CA PRO A 36 14.93 19.13 -4.28
C PRO A 36 15.92 18.25 -3.51
N TYR A 37 15.76 18.18 -2.18
CA TYR A 37 16.80 17.62 -1.30
C TYR A 37 16.74 16.09 -1.14
N LYS A 38 15.71 15.40 -1.63
CA LYS A 38 15.65 13.91 -1.62
C LYS A 38 14.54 13.41 -2.54
N ASP A 39 14.93 12.69 -3.59
CA ASP A 39 14.02 11.94 -4.45
C ASP A 39 13.68 10.61 -3.75
N ALA A 40 12.83 10.67 -2.72
CA ALA A 40 12.36 9.47 -2.03
C ALA A 40 11.24 8.84 -2.87
N LYS A 41 11.40 7.59 -3.30
CA LYS A 41 10.38 6.87 -4.06
C LYS A 41 9.22 6.55 -3.12
N GLY A 42 8.10 7.22 -3.34
CA GLY A 42 6.84 6.91 -2.68
C GLY A 42 6.16 5.72 -3.34
N TYR A 43 5.71 4.76 -2.53
CA TYR A 43 4.85 3.67 -2.96
C TYR A 43 3.61 3.64 -2.09
N GLN A 44 2.47 3.32 -2.69
CA GLN A 44 1.23 3.05 -1.97
C GLN A 44 0.96 1.55 -2.02
N ILE A 45 0.74 0.96 -0.86
CA ILE A 45 0.43 -0.45 -0.65
C ILE A 45 -1.02 -0.53 -0.18
N THR A 46 -1.84 -1.30 -0.87
CA THR A 46 -3.21 -1.62 -0.50
C THR A 46 -3.30 -3.11 -0.21
N VAL A 47 -3.55 -3.47 1.05
CA VAL A 47 -3.83 -4.85 1.46
C VAL A 47 -5.34 -5.06 1.37
N ILE A 48 -5.77 -6.11 0.67
CA ILE A 48 -7.17 -6.46 0.50
C ILE A 48 -7.42 -7.85 1.09
N ASP A 49 -8.29 -7.91 2.09
CA ASP A 49 -8.62 -9.15 2.80
C ASP A 49 -10.12 -9.22 3.11
N ALA A 50 -10.74 -10.40 3.00
CA ALA A 50 -12.14 -10.60 3.41
C ALA A 50 -12.28 -10.67 4.95
N ASN A 51 -11.24 -11.13 5.63
CA ASN A 51 -11.16 -11.23 7.07
C ASN A 51 -10.58 -9.94 7.67
N PRO A 52 -11.32 -9.25 8.56
CA PRO A 52 -10.81 -8.05 9.24
C PRO A 52 -9.73 -8.37 10.29
N ASP A 53 -9.68 -9.60 10.80
CA ASP A 53 -8.74 -10.05 11.85
C ASP A 53 -7.44 -10.64 11.28
N SER A 54 -7.10 -10.28 10.04
CA SER A 54 -5.93 -10.83 9.35
C SER A 54 -4.64 -10.18 9.87
N GLU A 55 -3.57 -10.96 10.05
CA GLU A 55 -2.25 -10.46 10.50
C GLU A 55 -1.46 -9.74 9.40
N ILE A 56 -1.95 -9.77 8.16
CA ILE A 56 -1.29 -9.17 6.99
C ILE A 56 -1.10 -7.64 7.14
N PRO A 57 -2.13 -6.84 7.47
CA PRO A 57 -1.98 -5.40 7.70
C PRO A 57 -0.97 -5.09 8.81
N ASP A 58 -0.93 -5.89 9.88
CA ASP A 58 0.03 -5.70 10.99
C ASP A 58 1.48 -5.88 10.52
N LYS A 59 1.73 -6.91 9.69
CA LYS A 59 3.03 -7.15 9.06
C LYS A 59 3.45 -6.06 8.07
N VAL A 60 2.51 -5.38 7.42
CA VAL A 60 2.81 -4.23 6.55
C VAL A 60 3.08 -2.97 7.38
N ALA A 61 2.38 -2.81 8.51
CA ALA A 61 2.55 -1.67 9.40
C ALA A 61 3.92 -1.64 10.10
N VAL A 62 4.58 -2.79 10.31
CA VAL A 62 5.94 -2.86 10.89
C VAL A 62 7.07 -2.47 9.92
N LEU A 63 6.77 -2.22 8.64
CA LEU A 63 7.79 -1.83 7.66
C LEU A 63 8.35 -0.42 7.97
N PRO A 64 9.67 -0.21 7.81
CA PRO A 64 10.27 1.10 8.04
C PRO A 64 9.73 2.13 7.05
N MET A 65 9.45 3.34 7.55
CA MET A 65 8.88 4.45 6.77
C MET A 65 7.50 4.14 6.13
N CYS A 66 6.79 3.15 6.68
CA CYS A 66 5.40 2.87 6.36
C CYS A 66 4.48 3.74 7.22
N MET A 67 3.51 4.38 6.59
CA MET A 67 2.49 5.20 7.23
C MET A 67 1.13 4.72 6.78
N PHE A 68 0.25 4.45 7.73
CA PHE A 68 -1.15 4.16 7.44
C PHE A 68 -1.81 5.40 6.83
N ASP A 69 -2.45 5.23 5.67
CA ASP A 69 -3.13 6.30 4.94
C ASP A 69 -4.62 6.31 5.27
N ARG A 70 -5.29 5.19 4.98
CA ARG A 70 -6.73 5.03 5.19
C ARG A 70 -7.14 3.58 5.16
N PHE A 71 -8.28 3.31 5.78
CA PHE A 71 -8.99 2.05 5.70
C PHE A 71 -10.38 2.30 5.12
N PHE A 72 -10.83 1.44 4.20
CA PHE A 72 -12.21 1.46 3.72
C PHE A 72 -12.69 0.05 3.36
N PRO A 73 -13.93 -0.30 3.73
CA PRO A 73 -14.56 -1.51 3.22
C PRO A 73 -15.18 -1.26 1.83
N ALA A 74 -14.95 -2.17 0.89
CA ALA A 74 -15.57 -2.15 -0.45
C ALA A 74 -15.71 -3.59 -0.96
N ASP A 75 -16.80 -3.89 -1.69
CA ASP A 75 -17.08 -5.25 -2.21
C ASP A 75 -17.06 -6.35 -1.14
N ASN A 76 -17.50 -6.03 0.09
CA ASN A 76 -17.44 -6.95 1.24
C ASN A 76 -16.00 -7.41 1.59
N LEU A 77 -15.00 -6.60 1.20
CA LEU A 77 -13.59 -6.77 1.48
C LEU A 77 -13.05 -5.56 2.26
N ASN A 78 -12.01 -5.80 3.04
CA ASN A 78 -11.31 -4.83 3.87
C ASN A 78 -10.09 -4.31 3.11
N HIS A 79 -10.06 -3.01 2.81
CA HIS A 79 -8.94 -2.38 2.10
C HIS A 79 -8.13 -1.54 3.08
N PHE A 80 -6.90 -1.94 3.35
CA PHE A 80 -5.96 -1.21 4.20
C PHE A 80 -4.89 -0.56 3.32
N VAL A 81 -4.87 0.77 3.30
CA VAL A 81 -3.93 1.54 2.48
C VAL A 81 -2.81 2.09 3.36
N TYR A 82 -1.59 1.87 2.90
CA TYR A 82 -0.36 2.33 3.50
C TYR A 82 0.48 3.07 2.46
N ASN A 83 1.17 4.12 2.88
CA ASN A 83 2.16 4.82 2.08
C ASN A 83 3.54 4.51 2.64
N ILE A 84 4.46 4.05 1.80
CA ILE A 84 5.85 3.77 2.16
C ILE A 84 6.79 4.65 1.34
N PHE A 85 7.85 5.15 1.99
CA PHE A 85 8.85 6.02 1.37
C PHE A 85 10.23 5.36 1.45
N PHE A 86 10.94 5.25 0.32
CA PHE A 86 12.31 4.72 0.22
C PHE A 86 13.28 5.73 -0.39
#